data_AF-A0A6G3XGU4-F1
#
_entry.id   AF-A0A6G3XGU4-F1
#
_cell.length_a   1.000
_cell.length_b   1.000
_cell.length_c   1.000
_cell.angle_alpha   90.00
_cell.angle_beta   90.00
_cell.angle_gamma   90.00
#
_symmetry.space_group_name_H-M   'P 1'
#
loop_
_entity.id
_entity.type
_entity.pdbx_description
1 polymer ?
#
loop_
_entity_poly.entity_id
_entity_poly.type
_entity_poly.pdbx_seq_one_letter_code
_entity_poly.pdbx_strand_id
1 'polypeptide(L)'
;ALSATGAAAPAATVKKAQAGGTAVLDRPEVITRSATGTRDVPDGPGAAGGTFKGDLWGRIAVSLTVVAFLVEAGGVATRALSVQRAPWANMYEFSITFSTVAVGSYLVLLALKKNVRWIGLPLVTTVLLDLGIAVTTLYTDSDQLVPALHSYWLWIHVSTAIICGAVFYLGAVGTVLYLFRDSYESKLASGGTPGKFASSVMERLPSASSLDKFSYRINAAVFPLWT
;
A
#
# COMPACT_ATOMS: atom_id res chain seq x y z
N ALA A 1 -20.62 13.72 -35.74
CA ALA A 1 -19.42 14.57 -35.87
C ALA A 1 -19.17 15.24 -34.53
N LEU A 2 -18.27 14.68 -33.71
CA LEU A 2 -17.82 15.28 -32.46
C LEU A 2 -16.62 16.19 -32.78
N SER A 3 -16.77 17.51 -32.63
CA SER A 3 -15.63 18.43 -32.62
C SER A 3 -15.00 18.43 -31.23
N ALA A 4 -13.79 17.92 -31.14
CA ALA A 4 -12.92 18.06 -29.98
C ALA A 4 -12.52 19.53 -29.81
N THR A 5 -12.99 20.17 -28.73
CA THR A 5 -12.51 21.48 -28.31
C THR A 5 -11.11 21.29 -27.73
N GLY A 6 -10.08 21.57 -28.53
CA GLY A 6 -8.69 21.56 -28.10
C GLY A 6 -8.49 22.54 -26.94
N ALA A 7 -7.97 22.04 -25.82
CA ALA A 7 -7.51 22.86 -24.72
C ALA A 7 -6.38 23.77 -25.24
N ALA A 8 -6.64 25.07 -25.30
CA ALA A 8 -5.65 26.07 -25.69
C ALA A 8 -4.51 26.09 -24.67
N ALA A 9 -3.29 25.86 -25.14
CA ALA A 9 -2.08 26.11 -24.36
C ALA A 9 -2.05 27.59 -23.94
N PRO A 10 -1.54 27.93 -22.73
CA PRO A 10 -1.45 29.31 -22.29
C PRO A 10 -0.46 30.06 -23.19
N ALA A 11 -0.99 30.88 -24.09
CA ALA A 11 -0.19 31.73 -24.97
C ALA A 11 0.43 32.86 -24.14
N ALA A 12 1.76 32.83 -23.99
CA ALA A 12 2.51 33.93 -23.42
C ALA A 12 2.24 35.21 -24.23
N THR A 13 1.60 36.19 -23.61
CA THR A 13 1.26 37.45 -24.28
C THR A 13 2.50 38.36 -24.25
N VAL A 14 3.20 38.45 -25.37
CA VAL A 14 4.38 39.32 -25.50
C VAL A 14 3.91 40.77 -25.67
N LYS A 15 4.09 41.60 -24.64
CA LYS A 15 4.05 43.06 -24.82
C LYS A 15 5.34 43.49 -25.52
N LYS A 16 5.24 43.93 -26.78
CA LYS A 16 6.38 44.55 -27.47
C LYS A 16 6.81 45.82 -26.73
N ALA A 17 8.06 45.85 -26.27
CA ALA A 17 8.68 47.04 -25.71
C ALA A 17 8.90 48.10 -26.80
N GLN A 18 8.43 49.32 -26.54
CA GLN A 18 8.71 50.49 -27.36
C GLN A 18 10.07 51.03 -26.93
N ALA A 19 11.05 51.01 -27.84
CA ALA A 19 12.40 51.58 -27.74
C ALA A 19 13.36 50.99 -26.66
N GLY A 20 14.32 50.16 -27.13
CA GLY A 20 15.67 50.09 -26.55
C GLY A 20 15.90 49.31 -25.24
N GLY A 21 14.88 48.69 -24.65
CA GLY A 21 15.04 47.86 -23.43
C GLY A 21 14.89 46.37 -23.72
N THR A 22 15.70 45.52 -23.07
CA THR A 22 15.55 44.06 -23.11
C THR A 22 14.16 43.66 -22.62
N ALA A 23 13.37 43.01 -23.48
CA ALA A 23 12.06 42.49 -23.11
C ALA A 23 12.20 41.38 -22.07
N VAL A 24 11.87 41.68 -20.81
CA VAL A 24 11.76 40.66 -19.76
C VAL A 24 10.41 39.96 -19.96
N LEU A 25 10.45 38.67 -20.32
CA LEU A 25 9.26 37.83 -20.30
C LEU A 25 8.82 37.67 -18.85
N ASP A 26 7.56 38.01 -18.54
CA ASP A 26 6.97 37.66 -17.26
C ASP A 26 7.09 36.15 -17.06
N ARG A 27 7.67 35.76 -15.92
CA ARG A 27 7.84 34.35 -15.58
C ARG A 27 6.45 33.72 -15.60
N PRO A 28 6.19 32.71 -16.44
CA PRO A 28 4.88 32.08 -16.48
C PRO A 28 4.55 31.60 -15.07
N GLU A 29 3.34 31.91 -14.62
CA GLU A 29 2.83 31.40 -13.35
C GLU A 29 2.96 29.88 -13.39
N VAL A 30 3.91 29.36 -12.63
CA VAL A 30 4.15 27.92 -12.57
C VAL A 30 3.02 27.38 -11.72
N ILE A 31 1.92 26.99 -12.37
CA ILE A 31 0.88 26.17 -11.77
C ILE A 31 1.48 24.78 -11.56
N THR A 32 2.36 24.66 -10.55
CA THR A 32 2.68 23.35 -10.00
C THR A 32 1.41 22.86 -9.32
N ARG A 33 1.08 21.57 -9.49
CA ARG A 33 0.07 20.96 -8.60
C ARG A 33 0.53 21.26 -7.18
N SER A 34 -0.29 21.94 -6.38
CA SER A 34 0.02 22.23 -4.99
C SER A 34 0.58 20.96 -4.35
N ALA A 35 1.84 21.03 -3.92
CA ALA A 35 2.54 19.91 -3.33
C ALA A 35 1.69 19.37 -2.19
N THR A 36 1.50 18.06 -2.14
CA THR A 36 0.58 17.39 -1.21
C THR A 36 0.88 17.70 0.26
N GLY A 37 2.09 18.17 0.58
CA GLY A 37 2.50 18.65 1.90
C GLY A 37 2.03 20.05 2.32
N THR A 38 1.44 20.87 1.44
CA THR A 38 0.93 22.21 1.79
C THR A 38 -0.56 22.24 2.15
N ARG A 39 -1.28 21.14 1.92
CA ARG A 39 -2.69 21.01 2.27
C ARG A 39 -2.78 20.47 3.69
N ASP A 40 -2.95 21.36 4.68
CA ASP A 40 -3.19 20.98 6.08
C ASP A 40 -4.63 20.43 6.23
N VAL A 41 -4.87 19.25 5.64
CA VAL A 41 -6.15 18.56 5.69
C VAL A 41 -6.13 17.63 6.90
N PRO A 42 -7.03 17.81 7.88
CA PRO A 42 -7.12 16.90 9.02
C PRO A 42 -7.36 15.46 8.57
N ASP A 43 -6.82 14.50 9.34
CA ASP A 43 -7.10 13.09 9.10
C ASP A 43 -8.61 12.82 9.19
N GLY A 44 -9.11 11.99 8.27
CA GLY A 44 -10.51 11.57 8.30
C GLY A 44 -10.87 10.81 9.58
N PRO A 45 -12.17 10.59 9.87
CA PRO A 45 -12.65 9.92 11.09
C PRO A 45 -12.14 8.47 11.32
N GLY A 46 -11.32 7.95 10.41
CA GLY A 46 -10.82 6.59 10.40
C GLY A 46 -11.88 5.56 10.01
N ALA A 47 -11.45 4.31 9.85
CA ALA A 47 -12.33 3.21 9.42
C ALA A 47 -13.55 2.97 10.33
N ALA A 48 -13.51 3.39 11.60
CA ALA A 48 -14.63 3.27 12.54
C ALA A 48 -15.70 4.38 12.38
N GLY A 49 -15.34 5.52 11.78
CA GLY A 49 -16.26 6.62 11.51
C GLY A 49 -16.95 7.19 12.75
N GLY A 50 -16.43 6.96 13.96
CA GLY A 50 -17.06 7.34 15.24
C GLY A 50 -18.39 6.62 15.57
N THR A 51 -18.76 5.58 14.80
CA THR A 51 -20.05 4.89 14.99
C THR A 51 -19.88 3.55 15.73
N PHE A 52 -20.83 3.20 16.60
CA PHE A 52 -20.82 1.92 17.32
C PHE A 52 -20.81 0.72 16.37
N LYS A 53 -21.61 0.79 15.29
CA LYS A 53 -21.63 -0.27 14.26
C LYS A 53 -20.28 -0.40 13.55
N GLY A 54 -19.63 0.70 13.20
CA GLY A 54 -18.31 0.69 12.55
C GLY A 54 -17.22 0.07 13.42
N ASP A 55 -17.23 0.32 14.73
CA ASP A 55 -16.28 -0.32 15.65
C ASP A 55 -16.58 -1.81 15.84
N LEU A 56 -17.86 -2.21 15.91
CA LEU A 56 -18.25 -3.62 15.98
C LEU A 56 -17.76 -4.41 14.75
N TRP A 57 -18.06 -3.93 13.53
CA TRP A 57 -17.61 -4.56 12.30
C TRP A 57 -16.07 -4.56 12.18
N GLY A 58 -15.43 -3.48 12.62
CA GLY A 58 -13.96 -3.40 12.68
C GLY A 58 -13.35 -4.46 13.60
N ARG A 59 -13.94 -4.69 14.78
CA ARG A 59 -13.49 -5.72 15.72
C ARG A 59 -13.72 -7.14 15.17
N ILE A 60 -14.87 -7.38 14.53
CA ILE A 60 -15.16 -8.66 13.88
C ILE A 60 -14.14 -8.93 12.76
N ALA A 61 -13.90 -7.94 11.89
CA ALA A 61 -12.91 -8.07 10.82
C ALA A 61 -11.53 -8.42 11.37
N VAL A 62 -11.07 -7.72 12.41
CA VAL A 62 -9.79 -8.01 13.07
C VAL A 62 -9.77 -9.41 13.68
N SER A 63 -10.83 -9.85 14.36
CA SER A 63 -10.88 -11.20 14.93
C SER A 63 -10.79 -12.29 13.85
N LEU A 64 -11.45 -12.10 12.71
CA LEU A 64 -11.35 -13.01 11.57
C LEU A 64 -9.95 -13.01 10.96
N THR A 65 -9.30 -11.84 10.86
CA THR A 65 -7.91 -11.75 10.41
C THR A 65 -6.94 -12.47 11.36
N VAL A 66 -7.18 -12.40 12.67
CA VAL A 66 -6.37 -13.14 13.66
C VAL A 66 -6.57 -14.65 13.49
N VAL A 67 -7.80 -15.11 13.29
CA VAL A 67 -8.08 -16.53 13.03
C VAL A 67 -7.41 -16.99 11.73
N ALA A 68 -7.53 -16.21 10.65
CA ALA A 68 -6.86 -16.48 9.38
C ALA A 68 -5.34 -16.59 9.55
N PHE A 69 -4.73 -15.65 10.26
CA PHE A 69 -3.31 -15.69 10.60
C PHE A 69 -2.91 -16.97 11.37
N LEU A 70 -3.69 -17.39 12.36
CA LEU A 70 -3.41 -18.60 13.12
C LEU A 70 -3.50 -19.86 12.23
N VAL A 71 -4.46 -19.90 11.30
CA VAL A 71 -4.61 -21.00 10.34
C VAL A 71 -3.43 -21.03 9.36
N GLU A 72 -3.04 -19.88 8.80
CA GLU A 72 -1.90 -19.77 7.90
C GLU A 72 -0.59 -20.14 8.61
N ALA A 73 -0.33 -19.58 9.80
CA ALA A 73 0.83 -19.90 10.61
C ALA A 73 0.86 -21.38 11.02
N GLY A 74 -0.29 -21.97 11.35
CA GLY A 74 -0.43 -23.42 11.59
C GLY A 74 -0.10 -24.24 10.35
N GLY A 75 -0.52 -23.81 9.16
CA GLY A 75 -0.17 -24.44 7.88
C GLY A 75 1.32 -24.40 7.60
N VAL A 76 1.97 -23.25 7.82
CA VAL A 76 3.43 -23.10 7.70
C VAL A 76 4.16 -24.00 8.71
N ALA A 77 3.70 -24.03 9.97
CA ALA A 77 4.32 -24.82 11.03
C ALA A 77 4.19 -26.33 10.80
N THR A 78 3.02 -26.81 10.42
CA THR A 78 2.80 -28.23 10.11
C THR A 78 3.62 -28.70 8.90
N ARG A 79 3.78 -27.85 7.88
CA ARG A 79 4.70 -28.07 6.75
C ARG A 79 6.17 -28.08 7.17
N ALA A 80 6.60 -27.16 8.01
CA ALA A 80 7.97 -27.15 8.53
C ALA A 80 8.27 -28.42 9.34
N LEU A 81 7.31 -28.86 10.16
CA LEU A 81 7.42 -30.07 10.97
C LEU A 81 7.41 -31.35 10.14
N SER A 82 6.64 -31.40 9.04
CA SER A 82 6.56 -32.60 8.20
C SER A 82 7.84 -32.87 7.42
N VAL A 83 8.58 -31.82 7.03
CA VAL A 83 9.80 -31.97 6.21
C VAL A 83 11.09 -31.75 7.00
N GLN A 84 11.01 -31.37 8.29
CA GLN A 84 12.16 -31.13 9.18
C GLN A 84 13.23 -30.21 8.56
N ARG A 85 12.81 -29.29 7.69
CA ARG A 85 13.66 -28.31 7.00
C ARG A 85 12.94 -26.96 6.92
N ALA A 86 13.66 -25.93 6.49
CA ALA A 86 13.04 -24.64 6.18
C ALA A 86 11.91 -24.83 5.14
N PRO A 87 10.69 -24.36 5.43
CA PRO A 87 9.54 -24.45 4.54
C PRO A 87 9.61 -23.35 3.47
N TRP A 88 10.75 -23.18 2.80
CA TRP A 88 10.94 -22.18 1.74
C TRP A 88 11.57 -22.81 0.49
N ALA A 89 11.42 -24.12 0.33
CA ALA A 89 12.01 -24.85 -0.79
C ALA A 89 11.24 -24.61 -2.10
N ASN A 90 9.99 -24.17 -2.00
CA ASN A 90 9.09 -23.98 -3.14
C ASN A 90 8.38 -22.62 -3.08
N MET A 91 8.00 -22.09 -4.25
CA MET A 91 7.20 -20.87 -4.41
C MET A 91 5.85 -20.94 -3.67
N TYR A 92 5.23 -22.11 -3.56
CA TYR A 92 4.05 -22.28 -2.71
C TYR A 92 4.37 -21.93 -1.25
N GLU A 93 5.44 -22.48 -0.72
CA GLU A 93 5.82 -22.30 0.69
C GLU A 93 6.31 -20.85 0.95
N PHE A 94 6.93 -20.23 -0.05
CA PHE A 94 7.25 -18.80 -0.04
C PHE A 94 5.99 -17.93 0.03
N SER A 95 4.99 -18.17 -0.82
CA SER A 95 3.75 -17.36 -0.89
C SER A 95 2.92 -17.48 0.40
N ILE A 96 2.73 -18.68 0.95
CA ILE A 96 2.00 -18.85 2.23
C ILE A 96 2.74 -18.19 3.39
N THR A 97 4.08 -18.29 3.45
CA THR A 97 4.88 -17.62 4.49
C THR A 97 4.83 -16.10 4.31
N PHE A 98 4.93 -15.60 3.08
CA PHE A 98 4.81 -14.19 2.74
C PHE A 98 3.46 -13.61 3.17
N SER A 99 2.36 -14.29 2.83
CA SER A 99 1.02 -13.93 3.27
C SER A 99 0.91 -13.93 4.79
N THR A 100 1.43 -14.95 5.47
CA THR A 100 1.45 -15.04 6.94
C THR A 100 2.21 -13.85 7.55
N VAL A 101 3.39 -13.50 7.02
CA VAL A 101 4.20 -12.38 7.52
C VAL A 101 3.56 -11.03 7.21
N ALA A 102 2.89 -10.88 6.06
CA ALA A 102 2.15 -9.67 5.71
C ALA A 102 0.97 -9.43 6.68
N VAL A 103 0.16 -10.47 6.92
CA VAL A 103 -0.94 -10.45 7.90
C VAL A 103 -0.40 -10.21 9.31
N GLY A 104 0.68 -10.91 9.69
CA GLY A 104 1.34 -10.76 10.98
C GLY A 104 1.85 -9.33 11.20
N SER A 105 2.50 -8.73 10.19
CA SER A 105 2.98 -7.35 10.24
C SER A 105 1.83 -6.35 10.41
N TYR A 106 0.71 -6.57 9.73
CA TYR A 106 -0.50 -5.78 9.91
C TYR A 106 -1.09 -5.90 11.33
N LEU A 107 -1.15 -7.12 11.87
CA LEU A 107 -1.61 -7.35 13.24
C LEU A 107 -0.68 -6.72 14.28
N VAL A 108 0.64 -6.75 14.07
CA VAL A 108 1.62 -6.05 14.92
C VAL A 108 1.40 -4.54 14.90
N LEU A 109 1.19 -3.94 13.71
CA LEU A 109 0.87 -2.51 13.61
C LEU A 109 -0.42 -2.16 14.36
N LEU A 110 -1.43 -3.03 14.30
CA LEU A 110 -2.68 -2.85 15.03
C LEU A 110 -2.49 -3.01 16.55
N ALA A 111 -1.66 -3.97 16.99
CA ALA A 111 -1.30 -4.17 18.40
C ALA A 111 -0.53 -2.97 18.97
N LEU A 112 0.31 -2.33 18.16
CA LEU A 112 0.99 -1.06 18.47
C LEU A 112 0.04 0.16 18.49
N LYS A 113 -1.28 -0.07 18.46
CA LYS A 113 -2.33 0.97 18.48
C LYS A 113 -2.20 2.00 17.35
N LYS A 114 -1.61 1.61 16.21
CA LYS A 114 -1.57 2.47 15.02
C LYS A 114 -2.94 2.43 14.34
N ASN A 115 -3.46 3.57 13.92
CA ASN A 115 -4.74 3.69 13.21
C ASN A 115 -4.64 3.20 11.75
N VAL A 116 -4.24 1.95 11.55
CA VAL A 116 -4.00 1.32 10.23
C VAL A 116 -5.13 0.41 9.77
N ARG A 117 -6.29 0.42 10.45
CA ARG A 117 -7.46 -0.43 10.12
C ARG A 117 -7.91 -0.31 8.65
N TRP A 118 -7.61 0.79 7.98
CA TRP A 118 -7.88 1.01 6.55
C TRP A 118 -7.07 0.10 5.62
N ILE A 119 -5.89 -0.38 6.04
CA ILE A 119 -5.05 -1.32 5.29
C ILE A 119 -5.66 -2.72 5.27
N GLY A 120 -6.50 -3.05 6.26
CA GLY A 120 -7.06 -4.40 6.40
C GLY A 120 -7.84 -4.87 5.18
N LEU A 121 -8.58 -3.98 4.50
CA LEU A 121 -9.34 -4.35 3.30
C LEU A 121 -8.43 -4.74 2.11
N PRO A 122 -7.52 -3.87 1.62
CA PRO A 122 -6.63 -4.24 0.52
C PRO A 122 -5.71 -5.41 0.88
N LEU A 123 -5.29 -5.51 2.15
CA LEU A 123 -4.48 -6.63 2.62
C LEU A 123 -5.23 -7.96 2.56
N VAL A 124 -6.46 -8.04 3.10
CA VAL A 124 -7.22 -9.29 3.07
C VAL A 124 -7.56 -9.69 1.64
N THR A 125 -7.90 -8.73 0.77
CA THR A 125 -8.16 -9.01 -0.65
C THR A 125 -6.93 -9.57 -1.35
N THR A 126 -5.76 -8.99 -1.15
CA THR A 126 -4.53 -9.48 -1.79
C THR A 126 -4.04 -10.80 -1.22
N VAL A 127 -4.11 -11.00 0.10
CA VAL A 127 -3.78 -12.29 0.73
C VAL A 127 -4.71 -13.39 0.22
N LEU A 128 -6.01 -13.11 0.08
CA LEU A 128 -6.96 -14.05 -0.48
C LEU A 128 -6.61 -14.41 -1.94
N LEU A 129 -6.23 -13.43 -2.75
CA LEU A 129 -5.81 -13.66 -4.13
C LEU A 129 -4.48 -14.43 -4.20
N ASP A 130 -3.51 -14.08 -3.36
CA ASP A 130 -2.21 -14.76 -3.27
C ASP A 130 -2.38 -16.22 -2.88
N LEU A 131 -3.13 -16.50 -1.81
CA LEU A 131 -3.48 -17.87 -1.40
C LEU A 131 -4.27 -18.61 -2.46
N GLY A 132 -5.23 -17.94 -3.12
CA GLY A 132 -6.01 -18.51 -4.21
C GLY A 132 -5.14 -18.95 -5.39
N ILE A 133 -4.17 -18.12 -5.78
CA ILE A 133 -3.20 -18.45 -6.84
C ILE A 133 -2.26 -19.57 -6.36
N ALA A 134 -1.75 -19.47 -5.14
CA ALA A 134 -0.85 -20.46 -4.57
C ALA A 134 -1.46 -21.87 -4.60
N VAL A 135 -2.73 -22.00 -4.21
CA VAL A 135 -3.44 -23.30 -4.20
C VAL A 135 -3.79 -23.78 -5.61
N THR A 136 -4.11 -22.89 -6.54
CA THR A 136 -4.62 -23.29 -7.88
C THR A 136 -3.51 -23.55 -8.90
N THR A 137 -2.41 -22.79 -8.86
CA THR A 137 -1.37 -22.85 -9.91
C THR A 137 -0.02 -23.32 -9.39
N LEU A 138 0.27 -23.08 -8.12
CA LEU A 138 1.60 -23.29 -7.53
C LEU A 138 1.65 -24.47 -6.57
N TYR A 139 0.55 -25.19 -6.36
CA TYR A 139 0.53 -26.34 -5.48
C TYR A 139 1.52 -27.39 -5.98
N THR A 140 2.58 -27.59 -5.22
CA THR A 140 3.57 -28.64 -5.44
C THR A 140 3.64 -29.48 -4.19
N ASP A 141 3.67 -30.80 -4.39
CA ASP A 141 3.89 -31.76 -3.32
C ASP A 141 5.23 -31.54 -2.63
N SER A 142 5.27 -31.81 -1.33
CA SER A 142 6.45 -31.61 -0.49
C SER A 142 7.56 -32.60 -0.86
N ASP A 143 8.38 -32.27 -1.85
CA ASP A 143 9.50 -33.09 -2.31
C ASP A 143 10.81 -32.78 -1.54
N GLN A 144 11.73 -33.73 -1.44
CA GLN A 144 13.04 -33.58 -0.80
C GLN A 144 13.92 -32.57 -1.57
N LEU A 145 14.66 -31.72 -0.84
CA LEU A 145 15.54 -30.70 -1.44
C LEU A 145 16.62 -31.36 -2.29
N VAL A 146 16.91 -30.78 -3.46
CA VAL A 146 18.09 -31.14 -4.24
C VAL A 146 19.35 -30.83 -3.40
N PRO A 147 20.34 -31.75 -3.29
CA PRO A 147 21.46 -31.65 -2.33
C PRO A 147 22.32 -30.38 -2.41
N ALA A 148 22.23 -29.59 -3.48
CA ALA A 148 22.98 -28.35 -3.67
C ALA A 148 22.48 -27.16 -2.83
N LEU A 149 21.32 -27.27 -2.16
CA LEU A 149 20.65 -26.15 -1.47
C LEU A 149 20.70 -26.23 0.08
N HIS A 150 21.57 -27.06 0.66
CA HIS A 150 21.81 -27.13 2.11
C HIS A 150 22.75 -26.02 2.60
N SER A 151 22.40 -24.75 2.36
CA SER A 151 23.18 -23.61 2.87
C SER A 151 22.42 -22.86 3.95
N TYR A 152 23.11 -22.56 5.06
CA TYR A 152 22.62 -21.66 6.11
C TYR A 152 22.26 -20.28 5.56
N TRP A 153 22.87 -19.90 4.44
CA TRP A 153 22.59 -18.66 3.75
C TRP A 153 21.16 -18.57 3.22
N LEU A 154 20.57 -19.68 2.75
CA LEU A 154 19.18 -19.69 2.27
C LEU A 154 18.20 -19.36 3.39
N TRP A 155 18.49 -19.86 4.60
CA TRP A 155 17.65 -19.58 5.77
C TRP A 155 17.63 -18.11 6.13
N ILE A 156 18.79 -17.47 6.15
CA ILE A 156 18.91 -16.05 6.49
C ILE A 156 18.34 -15.18 5.36
N HIS A 157 18.73 -15.46 4.12
CA HIS A 157 18.37 -14.60 3.00
C HIS A 157 16.88 -14.68 2.64
N VAL A 158 16.32 -15.89 2.53
CA VAL A 158 14.92 -16.04 2.09
C VAL A 158 13.96 -15.55 3.16
N SER A 159 14.23 -15.82 4.45
CA SER A 159 13.42 -15.25 5.53
C SER A 159 13.50 -13.72 5.57
N THR A 160 14.70 -13.16 5.39
CA THR A 160 14.89 -11.71 5.31
C THR A 160 14.15 -11.10 4.11
N ALA A 161 14.25 -11.73 2.93
CA ALA A 161 13.56 -11.29 1.72
C ALA A 161 12.03 -11.34 1.89
N ILE A 162 11.49 -12.38 2.55
CA ILE A 162 10.06 -12.48 2.85
C ILE A 162 9.62 -11.35 3.79
N ILE A 163 10.37 -11.12 4.88
CA ILE A 163 10.06 -10.07 5.86
C ILE A 163 10.09 -8.70 5.20
N CYS A 164 11.18 -8.37 4.50
CA CYS A 164 11.31 -7.11 3.79
C CYS A 164 10.23 -6.95 2.73
N GLY A 165 9.96 -7.99 1.94
CA GLY A 165 8.91 -7.99 0.92
C GLY A 165 7.52 -7.72 1.51
N ALA A 166 7.17 -8.40 2.60
CA ALA A 166 5.88 -8.23 3.26
C ALA A 166 5.69 -6.81 3.82
N VAL A 167 6.75 -6.23 4.40
CA VAL A 167 6.69 -4.87 4.95
C VAL A 167 6.72 -3.83 3.81
N PHE A 168 7.50 -4.03 2.74
CA PHE A 168 7.44 -3.19 1.54
C PHE A 168 6.07 -3.25 0.86
N TYR A 169 5.42 -4.41 0.85
CA TYR A 169 4.06 -4.55 0.34
C TYR A 169 3.08 -3.64 1.11
N LEU A 170 3.17 -3.58 2.44
CA LEU A 170 2.36 -2.64 3.25
C LEU A 170 2.65 -1.18 2.89
N GLY A 171 3.91 -0.83 2.63
CA GLY A 171 4.31 0.49 2.14
C GLY A 171 3.72 0.80 0.76
N ALA A 172 3.77 -0.15 -0.17
CA ALA A 172 3.21 -0.03 -1.51
C ALA A 172 1.69 0.18 -1.48
N VAL A 173 0.96 -0.56 -0.64
CA VAL A 173 -0.47 -0.32 -0.41
C VAL A 173 -0.72 1.10 0.11
N GLY A 174 0.11 1.58 1.03
CA GLY A 174 0.09 2.96 1.52
C GLY A 174 0.28 3.98 0.39
N THR A 175 1.25 3.77 -0.50
CA THR A 175 1.52 4.64 -1.66
C THR A 175 0.38 4.62 -2.68
N VAL A 176 -0.20 3.47 -2.96
CA VAL A 176 -1.36 3.36 -3.87
C VAL A 176 -2.54 4.16 -3.31
N LEU A 177 -2.84 4.01 -2.03
CA LEU A 177 -3.90 4.77 -1.37
C LEU A 177 -3.59 6.26 -1.30
N TYR A 178 -2.32 6.64 -1.14
CA TYR A 178 -1.87 8.02 -1.27
C TYR A 178 -2.22 8.60 -2.66
N LEU A 179 -1.95 7.89 -3.75
CA LEU A 179 -2.25 8.37 -5.11
C LEU A 179 -3.76 8.60 -5.33
N PHE A 180 -4.60 7.69 -4.81
CA PHE A 180 -6.05 7.86 -4.86
C PHE A 180 -6.50 9.07 -4.05
N ARG A 181 -5.97 9.25 -2.83
CA ARG A 181 -6.30 10.36 -1.95
C ARG A 181 -5.83 11.71 -2.50
N ASP A 182 -4.62 11.79 -3.04
CA ASP A 182 -4.09 13.01 -3.66
C ASP A 182 -4.88 13.39 -4.91
N SER A 183 -5.29 12.41 -5.72
CA SER A 183 -6.17 12.65 -6.88
C SER A 183 -7.54 13.18 -6.48
N TYR A 184 -8.08 12.74 -5.33
CA TYR A 184 -9.35 13.22 -4.80
C TYR A 184 -9.27 14.63 -4.24
N GLU A 185 -8.27 14.90 -3.41
CA GLU A 185 -8.04 16.24 -2.86
C GLU A 185 -7.78 17.26 -3.98
N SER A 186 -7.03 16.87 -5.02
CA SER A 186 -6.80 17.71 -6.19
C SER A 186 -8.10 18.02 -6.95
N LYS A 187 -8.99 17.02 -7.12
CA LYS A 187 -10.30 17.21 -7.77
C LYS A 187 -11.26 18.08 -6.96
N LEU A 188 -11.23 17.94 -5.63
CA LEU A 188 -12.05 18.76 -4.74
C LEU A 188 -11.57 20.21 -4.73
N ALA A 189 -10.25 20.43 -4.72
CA ALA A 189 -9.64 21.76 -4.83
C ALA A 189 -9.94 22.45 -6.17
N SER A 190 -10.08 21.69 -7.27
CA SER A 190 -10.47 22.23 -8.58
C SER A 190 -11.99 22.42 -8.75
N GLY A 191 -12.79 22.29 -7.69
CA GLY A 191 -14.25 22.47 -7.72
C GLY A 191 -15.03 21.32 -8.37
N GLY A 192 -14.39 20.16 -8.60
CA GLY A 192 -15.08 18.98 -9.10
C GLY A 192 -15.88 18.28 -8.00
N THR A 193 -17.07 17.79 -8.33
CA THR A 193 -17.86 16.94 -7.43
C THR A 193 -17.48 15.46 -7.63
N PRO A 194 -16.63 14.86 -6.79
CA PRO A 194 -16.36 13.43 -6.87
C PRO A 194 -17.65 12.63 -6.62
N GLY A 195 -17.76 11.44 -7.24
CA GLY A 195 -18.93 10.58 -7.09
C GLY A 195 -19.16 10.15 -5.63
N LYS A 196 -20.43 9.99 -5.23
CA LYS A 196 -20.88 9.72 -3.85
C LYS A 196 -20.17 8.53 -3.15
N PHE A 197 -19.73 7.53 -3.91
CA PHE A 197 -18.98 6.39 -3.39
C PHE A 197 -17.52 6.75 -3.06
N ALA A 198 -16.88 7.52 -3.95
CA ALA A 198 -15.50 7.97 -3.77
C ALA A 198 -15.39 8.94 -2.58
N SER A 199 -16.38 9.82 -2.36
CA SER A 199 -16.39 10.70 -1.18
C SER A 199 -16.56 9.93 0.12
N SER A 200 -17.51 8.98 0.18
CA SER A 200 -17.76 8.15 1.38
C SER A 200 -16.56 7.28 1.77
N VAL A 201 -15.83 6.72 0.80
CA VAL A 201 -14.63 5.92 1.06
C VAL A 201 -13.43 6.80 1.37
N MET A 202 -13.20 7.86 0.60
CA MET A 202 -11.99 8.68 0.78
C MET A 202 -12.05 9.57 2.01
N GLU A 203 -13.20 10.09 2.43
CA GLU A 203 -13.33 10.85 3.68
C GLU A 203 -12.98 10.01 4.94
N ARG A 204 -13.07 8.68 4.87
CA ARG A 204 -12.72 7.76 5.96
C ARG A 204 -11.24 7.38 5.99
N LEU A 205 -10.51 7.63 4.90
CA LEU A 205 -9.07 7.38 4.82
C LEU A 205 -8.29 8.51 5.49
N PRO A 206 -7.07 8.22 6.02
CA PRO A 206 -6.15 9.26 6.47
C PRO A 206 -5.84 10.26 5.36
N SER A 207 -5.38 11.45 5.75
CA SER A 207 -4.92 12.47 4.81
C SER A 207 -3.78 11.94 3.93
N ALA A 208 -3.61 12.51 2.73
CA ALA A 208 -2.53 12.11 1.84
C ALA A 208 -1.15 12.31 2.51
N SER A 209 -0.97 13.35 3.32
CA SER A 209 0.28 13.58 4.06
C SER A 209 0.57 12.49 5.11
N SER A 210 -0.45 11.95 5.78
CA SER A 210 -0.31 10.83 6.71
C SER A 210 0.05 9.52 6.00
N LEU A 211 -0.53 9.27 4.82
CA LEU A 211 -0.21 8.10 4.00
C LEU A 211 1.22 8.14 3.46
N ASP A 212 1.68 9.32 3.02
CA ASP A 212 3.05 9.54 2.57
C ASP A 212 4.06 9.33 3.72
N LYS A 213 3.82 9.94 4.89
CA LYS A 213 4.66 9.72 6.08
C LYS A 213 4.71 8.25 6.49
N PHE A 214 3.58 7.53 6.38
CA PHE A 214 3.53 6.09 6.66
C PHE A 214 4.41 5.30 5.70
N SER A 215 4.25 5.52 4.39
CA SER A 215 5.04 4.85 3.35
C SER A 215 6.54 5.17 3.49
N TYR A 216 6.88 6.45 3.71
CA TYR A 216 8.24 6.88 3.96
C TYR A 216 8.87 6.17 5.16
N ARG A 217 8.16 6.09 6.30
CA ARG A 217 8.66 5.42 7.51
C ARG A 217 8.85 3.92 7.31
N ILE A 218 7.95 3.28 6.56
CA ILE A 218 8.09 1.87 6.20
C ILE A 218 9.34 1.67 5.35
N ASN A 219 9.47 2.43 4.26
CA ASN A 219 10.58 2.28 3.34
C ASN A 219 11.91 2.57 4.04
N ALA A 220 11.97 3.63 4.86
CA ALA A 220 13.17 3.96 5.64
C ALA A 220 13.56 2.87 6.66
N ALA A 221 12.60 2.15 7.23
CA ALA A 221 12.87 1.07 8.18
C ALA A 221 13.33 -0.23 7.49
N VAL A 222 12.78 -0.53 6.32
CA VAL A 222 13.04 -1.79 5.60
C VAL A 222 14.28 -1.70 4.73
N PHE A 223 14.59 -0.53 4.17
CA PHE A 223 15.71 -0.35 3.25
C PHE A 223 17.07 -0.82 3.80
N PRO A 224 17.42 -0.56 5.08
CA PRO A 224 18.67 -1.09 5.66
C PRO A 224 18.67 -2.61 5.86
N LEU A 225 17.49 -3.23 5.96
CA LEU A 225 17.33 -4.67 6.15
C LEU A 225 17.32 -5.41 4.80
N TRP A 226 17.01 -4.70 3.71
CA TRP A 226 17.02 -5.23 2.34
C TRP A 226 18.41 -5.23 1.69
N THR A 227 19.29 -4.28 2.08
CA THR A 227 20.66 -4.17 1.55
C THR A 227 21.64 -5.06 2.28
#